data_AF-A0A953M3Z2-F1
#
_entry.id   AF-A0A953M3Z2-F1
#
_cell.length_a   1.000
_cell.length_b   1.000
_cell.length_c   1.000
_cell.angle_alpha   90.00
_cell.angle_beta   90.00
_cell.angle_gamma   90.00
#
_symmetry.space_group_name_H-M   'P 1'
#
loop_
_entity.id
_entity.type
_entity.pdbx_description
1 polymer ?
#
loop_
_entity_poly.entity_id
_entity_poly.type
_entity_poly.pdbx_seq_one_letter_code
_entity_poly.pdbx_strand_id
1 'polypeptide(L)'
;LTCIHENTGLAVETLRRALPAANEPICSLNATQLGKLLNRSAKATNQLLASHGFQFRNDRDEWELTDAGEAWAEAMPYSRNGHSGYQILWNPAVAEELKEVA
;
A
#
# COMPACT_ATOMS: atom_id res chain seq x y z
N LEU A 1 5.79 -14.49 19.45
CA LEU A 1 4.39 -14.39 19.93
C LEU A 1 4.27 -14.61 21.45
N THR A 2 5.15 -15.39 22.08
CA THR A 2 5.21 -15.57 23.55
C THR A 2 5.67 -14.33 24.30
N CYS A 3 6.54 -13.50 23.70
CA CYS A 3 7.17 -12.38 24.39
C CYS A 3 6.19 -11.31 24.90
N ILE A 4 5.07 -11.05 24.19
CA ILE A 4 4.05 -10.10 24.65
C ILE A 4 3.30 -10.67 25.85
N HIS A 5 2.94 -11.95 25.81
CA HIS A 5 2.25 -12.63 26.89
C HIS A 5 3.11 -12.73 28.16
N GLU A 6 4.38 -13.14 28.00
CA GLU A 6 5.35 -13.28 29.09
C GLU A 6 5.62 -11.93 29.79
N ASN A 7 5.67 -10.81 29.04
CA ASN A 7 5.99 -9.51 29.62
C ASN A 7 4.76 -8.73 30.15
N THR A 8 3.56 -8.97 29.62
CA THR A 8 2.38 -8.14 29.95
C THR A 8 1.25 -8.92 30.63
N GLY A 9 1.29 -10.25 30.62
CA GLY A 9 0.18 -11.10 31.08
C GLY A 9 -1.04 -11.08 30.17
N LEU A 10 -1.03 -10.30 29.08
CA LEU A 10 -2.14 -10.22 28.14
C LEU A 10 -2.13 -11.45 27.21
N ALA A 11 -3.18 -12.26 27.28
CA ALA A 11 -3.40 -13.37 26.36
C ALA A 11 -3.93 -12.84 25.02
N VAL A 12 -3.06 -12.82 24.01
CA VAL A 12 -3.35 -12.31 22.66
C VAL A 12 -4.49 -13.10 21.97
N GLU A 13 -4.70 -14.35 22.37
CA GLU A 13 -5.71 -15.25 21.81
C GLU A 13 -7.16 -14.78 22.01
N THR A 14 -7.46 -14.09 23.13
CA THR A 14 -8.80 -13.53 23.37
C THR A 14 -9.06 -12.33 22.48
N LEU A 15 -8.04 -11.47 22.31
CA LEU A 15 -8.12 -10.30 21.43
C LEU A 15 -8.26 -10.72 19.96
N ARG A 16 -7.50 -11.73 19.53
CA ARG A 16 -7.57 -12.25 18.16
C ARG A 16 -8.95 -12.79 17.79
N ARG A 17 -9.68 -13.41 18.73
CA ARG A 17 -11.07 -13.87 18.51
C ARG A 17 -12.11 -12.76 18.54
N ALA A 18 -11.80 -11.65 19.23
CA ALA A 18 -12.69 -10.50 19.33
C ALA A 18 -12.53 -9.51 18.18
N LEU A 19 -11.36 -9.48 17.52
CA LEU A 19 -11.14 -8.64 16.36
C LEU A 19 -11.91 -9.20 15.15
N PRO A 20 -12.76 -8.38 14.47
CA PRO A 20 -13.41 -8.80 13.25
C PRO A 20 -12.35 -9.09 12.17
N ALA A 21 -12.68 -9.98 11.23
CA ALA A 21 -11.85 -10.15 10.05
C ALA A 21 -11.78 -8.83 9.28
N ALA A 22 -10.58 -8.40 8.90
CA ALA A 22 -10.40 -7.29 7.98
C ALA A 22 -10.96 -7.73 6.61
N ASN A 23 -12.19 -7.32 6.31
CA ASN A 23 -12.92 -7.71 5.11
C ASN A 23 -12.59 -6.85 3.88
N GLU A 24 -11.78 -5.80 4.03
CA GLU A 24 -11.43 -4.87 2.96
C GLU A 24 -9.99 -5.09 2.49
N PRO A 25 -9.69 -4.89 1.19
CA PRO A 25 -8.32 -4.97 0.69
C PRO A 25 -7.49 -3.82 1.27
N ILE A 26 -6.55 -4.16 2.17
CA ILE A 26 -5.64 -3.30 2.98
C ILE A 26 -4.61 -2.52 2.13
N CYS A 27 -4.81 -2.37 0.82
CA CYS A 27 -3.77 -1.99 -0.14
C CYS A 27 -2.78 -3.13 -0.42
N SER A 28 -2.93 -3.77 -1.57
CA SER A 28 -2.23 -5.03 -1.89
C SER A 28 -1.52 -5.04 -3.23
N LEU A 29 -1.71 -4.00 -4.05
CA LEU A 29 -1.19 -3.94 -5.41
C LEU A 29 -0.05 -2.92 -5.52
N ASN A 30 1.14 -3.36 -5.90
CA ASN A 30 2.15 -2.39 -6.35
C ASN A 30 1.76 -1.78 -7.71
N ALA A 31 2.46 -0.73 -8.13
CA ALA A 31 2.20 -0.04 -9.39
C ALA A 31 2.20 -0.95 -10.64
N THR A 32 2.95 -2.07 -10.62
CA THR A 32 2.93 -3.03 -11.73
C THR A 32 1.64 -3.83 -11.75
N GLN A 33 1.17 -4.28 -10.59
CA GLN A 33 -0.08 -5.03 -10.48
C GLN A 33 -1.29 -4.14 -10.75
N LEU A 34 -1.30 -2.91 -10.21
CA LEU A 34 -2.33 -1.92 -10.51
C LEU A 34 -2.37 -1.58 -12.01
N GLY A 35 -1.20 -1.39 -12.63
CA GLY A 35 -1.10 -1.15 -14.06
C GLY A 35 -1.73 -2.24 -14.92
N LYS A 36 -1.64 -3.51 -14.51
CA LYS A 36 -2.32 -4.62 -15.22
C LYS A 36 -3.84 -4.45 -15.24
N LEU A 37 -4.44 -3.95 -14.15
CA LEU A 37 -5.88 -3.68 -14.09
C LEU A 37 -6.29 -2.53 -15.01
N LEU A 38 -5.38 -1.57 -15.21
CA LEU A 38 -5.59 -0.38 -16.07
C LEU A 38 -5.07 -0.58 -17.50
N ASN A 39 -4.55 -1.76 -17.84
CA ASN A 39 -3.89 -2.07 -19.10
C ASN A 39 -2.72 -1.11 -19.43
N ARG A 40 -1.91 -0.79 -18.42
CA ARG A 40 -0.77 0.16 -18.46
C ARG A 40 0.52 -0.47 -17.93
N SER A 41 1.66 0.06 -18.37
CA SER A 41 2.95 -0.28 -17.77
C SER A 41 3.08 0.30 -16.36
N ALA A 42 4.00 -0.24 -15.55
CA ALA A 42 4.28 0.31 -14.21
C ALA A 42 4.71 1.79 -14.26
N LYS A 43 5.52 2.17 -15.26
CA LYS A 43 5.96 3.56 -15.46
C LYS A 43 4.76 4.47 -15.75
N ALA A 44 3.91 4.10 -16.70
CA ALA A 44 2.73 4.89 -17.06
C ALA A 44 1.72 4.98 -15.91
N THR A 45 1.58 3.90 -15.13
CA THR A 45 0.72 3.86 -13.94
C THR A 45 1.24 4.82 -12.87
N ASN A 46 2.55 4.81 -12.60
CA ASN A 46 3.15 5.73 -11.65
C ASN A 46 2.99 7.21 -12.06
N GLN A 47 3.15 7.50 -13.35
CA GLN A 47 2.93 8.84 -13.88
C GLN A 47 1.48 9.28 -13.76
N LEU A 48 0.52 8.39 -14.00
CA LEU A 48 -0.91 8.67 -13.83
C LEU A 48 -1.25 8.96 -12.36
N LEU A 49 -0.80 8.11 -11.44
CA LEU A 49 -0.97 8.33 -10.00
C LEU A 49 -0.39 9.69 -9.56
N ALA A 50 0.76 10.07 -10.12
CA ALA A 50 1.38 11.36 -9.84
C ALA A 50 0.60 12.55 -10.44
N SER A 51 0.06 12.42 -11.66
CA SER A 51 -0.77 13.47 -12.26
C SER A 51 -2.10 13.67 -11.53
N HIS A 52 -2.62 12.63 -10.87
CA HIS A 52 -3.75 12.70 -9.95
C HIS A 52 -3.37 13.25 -8.56
N GLY A 53 -2.09 13.53 -8.32
CA GLY A 53 -1.62 14.05 -7.05
C GLY A 53 -1.61 13.03 -5.91
N PHE A 54 -1.64 11.73 -6.19
CA PHE A 54 -1.60 10.68 -5.16
C PHE A 54 -0.18 10.28 -4.73
N GLN A 55 0.81 10.56 -5.57
CA GLN A 55 2.21 10.32 -5.24
C GLN A 55 3.12 11.33 -5.93
N PHE A 56 4.34 11.47 -5.45
CA PHE A 56 5.36 12.32 -6.05
C PHE A 56 6.74 11.65 -6.03
N ARG A 57 7.66 12.16 -6.84
CA ARG A 57 9.08 11.78 -6.78
C ARG A 57 9.79 12.69 -5.78
N ASN A 58 10.36 12.10 -4.73
CA ASN A 58 11.15 12.82 -3.74
C ASN A 58 12.55 13.17 -4.27
N ASP A 59 13.38 13.80 -3.44
CA ASP A 59 14.77 14.17 -3.73
C ASP A 59 15.71 12.98 -3.96
N ARG A 60 15.30 11.77 -3.56
CA ARG A 60 16.02 10.50 -3.74
C ARG A 60 15.58 9.71 -4.97
N ASP A 61 14.72 10.28 -5.82
CA ASP A 61 14.07 9.60 -6.95
C ASP A 61 13.30 8.33 -6.50
N GLU A 62 12.71 8.36 -5.32
CA GLU A 62 11.78 7.35 -4.81
C GLU A 62 10.34 7.86 -4.91
N TRP A 63 9.37 6.95 -5.00
CA TRP A 63 7.96 7.32 -4.97
C TRP A 63 7.49 7.41 -3.53
N GLU A 64 6.87 8.53 -3.17
CA GLU A 64 6.24 8.76 -1.87
C GLU A 64 4.78 9.16 -2.05
N LEU A 65 3.96 8.83 -1.04
CA LEU A 65 2.55 9.20 -1.01
C LEU A 65 2.40 10.68 -0.67
N THR A 66 1.39 11.31 -1.27
CA THR A 66 0.84 12.57 -0.76
C THR A 66 -0.24 12.27 0.28
N ASP A 67 -0.68 13.29 1.03
CA ASP A 67 -1.83 13.18 1.94
C ASP A 67 -3.09 12.62 1.24
N ALA A 68 -3.31 12.97 -0.04
CA ALA A 68 -4.43 12.43 -0.82
C ALA A 68 -4.21 10.96 -1.22
N GLY A 69 -2.96 10.56 -1.46
CA GLY A 69 -2.59 9.19 -1.76
C GLY A 69 -2.75 8.23 -0.57
N GLU A 70 -2.53 8.70 0.66
CA GLU A 70 -2.68 7.90 1.88
C GLU A 70 -4.11 7.37 2.09
N ALA A 71 -5.12 8.04 1.52
CA ALA A 71 -6.49 7.53 1.52
C ALA A 71 -6.67 6.23 0.69
N TRP A 72 -5.74 5.95 -0.23
CA TRP A 72 -5.84 4.87 -1.21
C TRP A 72 -4.70 3.86 -1.15
N ALA A 73 -3.66 4.13 -0.36
CA ALA A 73 -2.42 3.38 -0.39
C ALA A 73 -1.63 3.46 0.91
N GLU A 74 -0.73 2.50 1.08
CA GLU A 74 0.20 2.44 2.20
C GLU A 74 1.63 2.27 1.70
N ALA A 75 2.57 2.94 2.36
CA ALA A 75 4.00 2.73 2.15
C ALA A 75 4.51 1.62 3.07
N MET A 76 4.88 0.48 2.50
CA MET A 76 5.28 -0.71 3.24
C MET A 76 6.78 -0.98 3.07
N PRO A 77 7.51 -1.26 4.18
CA PRO A 77 8.88 -1.75 4.09
C PRO A 77 8.95 -3.01 3.22
N TYR A 78 9.96 -3.09 2.36
CA TYR A 78 10.24 -4.29 1.58
C TYR A 78 11.73 -4.58 1.57
N SER A 79 12.06 -5.85 1.45
CA SER A 79 13.42 -6.30 1.17
C SER A 79 13.40 -7.34 0.06
N ARG A 80 14.20 -7.12 -0.99
CA ARG A 80 14.29 -8.02 -2.14
C ARG A 80 15.72 -8.04 -2.67
N ASN A 81 16.30 -9.24 -2.74
CA ASN A 81 17.66 -9.47 -3.27
C ASN A 81 18.71 -8.54 -2.62
N GLY A 82 18.62 -8.31 -1.32
CA GLY A 82 19.55 -7.44 -0.58
C GLY A 82 19.25 -5.94 -0.66
N HIS A 83 18.31 -5.50 -1.51
CA HIS A 83 17.82 -4.12 -1.51
C HIS A 83 16.66 -3.99 -0.53
N SER A 84 16.76 -3.02 0.37
CA SER A 84 15.69 -2.69 1.33
C SER A 84 15.24 -1.26 1.10
N GLY A 85 13.94 -1.02 1.18
CA GLY A 85 13.33 0.28 0.94
C GLY A 85 11.84 0.25 1.24
N TYR A 86 11.10 1.22 0.73
CA TYR A 86 9.64 1.26 0.81
C TYR A 86 9.03 1.01 -0.57
N GLN A 87 7.91 0.28 -0.59
CA GLN A 87 7.05 0.15 -1.75
C GLN A 87 5.68 0.71 -1.40
N ILE A 88 5.05 1.40 -2.36
CA ILE A 88 3.65 1.81 -2.23
C ILE A 88 2.78 0.65 -2.70
N LEU A 89 1.87 0.21 -1.82
CA LEU A 89 0.79 -0.71 -2.15
C LEU A 89 -0.50 0.07 -2.23
N TRP A 90 -1.28 -0.19 -3.29
CA TRP A 90 -2.52 0.50 -3.61
C TRP A 90 -3.72 -0.39 -3.31
N ASN A 91 -4.79 0.23 -2.81
CA ASN A 91 -6.12 -0.34 -2.76
C ASN A 91 -6.61 -0.58 -4.20
N PRO A 92 -7.04 -1.80 -4.57
CA PRO A 92 -7.58 -2.07 -5.91
C PRO A 92 -8.68 -1.10 -6.36
N ALA A 93 -9.45 -0.53 -5.43
CA ALA A 93 -10.52 0.44 -5.73
C ALA A 93 -10.01 1.74 -6.35
N VAL A 94 -8.74 2.13 -6.13
CA VAL A 94 -8.14 3.31 -6.78
C VAL A 94 -8.13 3.17 -8.31
N ALA A 95 -8.17 1.94 -8.83
CA ALA A 95 -8.23 1.72 -10.27
C ALA A 95 -9.52 2.28 -10.89
N GLU A 96 -10.63 2.33 -10.15
CA GLU A 96 -11.87 2.91 -10.63
C GLU A 96 -11.82 4.44 -10.59
N GLU A 97 -11.30 5.03 -9.50
CA GLU A 97 -11.06 6.48 -9.38
C GLU A 97 -10.20 7.02 -10.54
N LEU A 98 -9.17 6.26 -10.94
CA LEU A 98 -8.29 6.65 -12.04
C LEU A 98 -8.93 6.54 -13.43
N LYS A 99 -10.06 5.84 -13.58
CA LYS A 99 -10.79 5.74 -14.86
C LYS A 99 -11.79 6.87 -15.04
N GLU A 100 -12.34 7.42 -13.97
CA GLU A 100 -13.40 8.45 -14.05
C GLU A 100 -12.89 9.82 -14.49
N VAL A 101 -11.58 10.08 -14.37
CA VAL A 101 -10.94 11.36 -14.72
C VAL A 101 -10.22 11.31 -16.08
N ALA A 102 -10.21 10.15 -16.77
CA ALA A 102 -9.44 9.89 -17.98
C ALA A 102 -10.14 10.25 -19.30
#